data_AF-A0A3A6MYG2-F1
#
_entry.id   AF-A0A3A6MYG2-F1
#
_cell.length_a   1.000
_cell.length_b   1.000
_cell.length_c   1.000
_cell.angle_alpha   90.00
_cell.angle_beta   90.00
_cell.angle_gamma   90.00
#
_symmetry.space_group_name_H-M   'P 1'
#
loop_
_entity.id
_entity.type
_entity.pdbx_description
1 polymer ?
#
loop_
_entity_poly.entity_id
_entity_poly.type
_entity_poly.pdbx_seq_one_letter_code
_entity_poly.pdbx_strand_id
1 'polypeptide(L)' 'MKVDGGHLWALNESLRRALNDLHGEELKKEVKRHYDELCARFSLPPSVDQESLEQWTEEQWREWAKWLADNNSLK' A
#
# COMPACT_ATOMS: atom_id res chain seq x y z
N MET A 1 -15.90 24.17 -1.75
CA MET A 1 -15.14 23.74 -2.94
C MET A 1 -15.76 22.44 -3.43
N LYS A 2 -16.26 22.36 -4.67
CA LYS A 2 -16.79 21.10 -5.22
C LYS A 2 -15.65 20.43 -5.99
N VAL A 3 -15.24 19.24 -5.55
CA VAL A 3 -14.29 18.40 -6.30
C VAL A 3 -15.09 17.78 -7.45
N ASP A 4 -14.81 18.18 -8.68
CA ASP A 4 -15.40 17.57 -9.88
C ASP A 4 -14.64 16.32 -10.32
N GLY A 5 -15.13 15.64 -11.38
CA GLY A 5 -14.52 14.42 -11.89
C GLY A 5 -13.06 14.58 -12.33
N GLY A 6 -12.69 15.75 -12.86
CA GLY A 6 -11.31 16.03 -13.28
C GLY A 6 -10.35 16.17 -12.10
N HIS A 7 -10.80 16.83 -11.03
CA HIS A 7 -10.01 16.92 -9.80
C HIS A 7 -9.83 15.56 -9.12
N LEU A 8 -10.87 14.71 -9.11
CA LEU A 8 -10.75 13.34 -8.58
C LEU A 8 -9.75 12.51 -9.39
N TRP A 9 -9.81 12.58 -10.72
CA TRP A 9 -8.85 11.90 -11.59
C TRP A 9 -7.42 12.36 -11.32
N ALA A 10 -7.18 13.67 -11.25
CA ALA A 10 -5.87 14.24 -11.01
C ALA A 10 -5.29 13.83 -9.64
N LEU A 11 -6.12 13.79 -8.60
CA LEU A 11 -5.72 13.32 -7.27
C LEU A 11 -5.33 11.84 -7.29
N ASN A 12 -6.09 11.00 -7.98
CA ASN A 12 -5.82 9.58 -8.05
C ASN A 12 -4.59 9.24 -8.90
N GLU A 13 -4.38 9.93 -10.02
CA GLU A 13 -3.16 9.78 -10.83
C GLU A 13 -1.91 10.29 -10.08
N SER A 14 -2.06 11.37 -9.32
CA SER A 14 -0.98 11.87 -8.44
C SER A 14 -0.63 10.85 -7.36
N LEU A 15 -1.64 10.24 -6.73
CA LEU A 15 -1.45 9.18 -5.75
C LEU A 15 -0.74 7.98 -6.38
N ARG A 16 -1.20 7.47 -7.53
CA ARG A 16 -0.56 6.35 -8.25
C ARG A 16 0.92 6.59 -8.51
N ARG A 17 1.30 7.79 -8.97
CA ARG A 17 2.69 8.17 -9.21
C ARG A 17 3.50 8.19 -7.93
N ALA A 18 2.97 8.82 -6.88
CA ALA A 18 3.61 8.83 -5.57
C ALA A 18 3.82 7.40 -5.03
N LEU A 19 2.84 6.50 -5.18
CA LEU A 19 2.98 5.10 -4.77
C LEU A 19 4.11 4.39 -5.53
N ASN A 20 4.26 4.63 -6.83
CA ASN A 20 5.33 4.04 -7.63
C ASN A 20 6.72 4.64 -7.36
N ASP A 21 6.80 5.95 -7.07
CA ASP A 21 8.05 6.68 -6.87
C ASP A 21 8.61 6.47 -5.45
N LEU A 22 7.74 6.19 -4.47
CA LEU A 22 8.17 5.88 -3.11
C LEU A 22 8.76 4.47 -3.05
N HIS A 23 10.07 4.40 -2.91
CA HIS A 23 10.79 3.18 -2.53
C HIS A 23 10.32 2.78 -1.12
N GLY A 24 9.39 1.81 -1.06
CA GLY A 24 8.52 1.48 0.10
C GLY A 24 9.19 0.95 1.36
N GLU A 25 10.41 1.37 1.69
CA GLU A 25 11.16 0.97 2.87
C GLU A 25 10.48 1.40 4.18
N GLU A 26 9.83 2.57 4.20
CA GLU A 26 9.03 3.01 5.35
C GLU A 26 7.78 2.15 5.51
N LEU A 27 7.10 1.81 4.41
CA LEU A 27 5.92 0.95 4.42
C LEU A 27 6.27 -0.46 4.94
N LYS A 28 7.35 -1.06 4.44
CA LYS A 28 7.83 -2.37 4.89
C LYS A 28 8.10 -2.39 6.39
N LYS A 29 8.74 -1.35 6.93
CA LYS A 29 9.00 -1.19 8.37
C LYS A 29 7.70 -1.12 9.18
N GLU A 30 6.74 -0.32 8.73
CA GLU A 30 5.46 -0.17 9.42
C GLU A 30 4.61 -1.44 9.38
N VAL A 31 4.60 -2.15 8.25
CA VAL A 31 3.92 -3.46 8.12
C VAL A 31 4.54 -4.47 9.08
N LYS A 32 5.87 -4.55 9.14
CA LYS A 32 6.56 -5.44 10.09
C LYS A 32 6.23 -5.07 11.53
N ARG A 33 6.30 -3.79 11.91
CA ARG A 33 5.98 -3.33 13.26
C ARG A 33 4.57 -3.75 13.66
N HIS A 34 3.58 -3.53 12.79
CA HIS A 34 2.21 -3.90 13.07
C HIS A 34 1.97 -5.41 13.09
N TYR A 35 2.66 -6.17 12.23
CA TYR A 35 2.62 -7.63 12.28
C TYR A 35 3.12 -8.16 13.63
N ASP A 36 4.29 -7.70 14.08
CA ASP A 36 4.88 -8.10 15.36
C ASP A 36 3.97 -7.71 16.55
N GLU A 37 3.37 -6.51 16.52
CA GLU A 37 2.39 -6.05 17.51
C GLU A 37 1.14 -6.92 17.58
N LEU A 38 0.58 -7.29 16.42
CA LEU A 38 -0.60 -8.14 16.35
C LEU A 38 -0.27 -9.56 16.81
N CYS A 39 0.88 -10.11 16.41
CA CYS A 39 1.35 -11.40 16.89
C CYS A 39 1.47 -11.41 18.42
N ALA A 40 2.10 -10.39 19.01
CA ALA A 40 2.20 -10.26 20.46
C ALA A 40 0.82 -10.15 21.14
N ARG A 41 -0.07 -9.30 20.59
CA ARG A 41 -1.42 -9.08 21.14
C ARG A 41 -2.27 -10.35 21.14
N PHE A 42 -2.12 -11.21 20.12
CA PHE A 42 -2.91 -12.44 19.97
C PHE A 42 -2.15 -13.70 20.39
N SER A 43 -0.97 -13.57 21.00
CA SER A 43 -0.11 -14.71 21.40
C SER A 43 0.20 -15.65 20.23
N LEU A 44 0.34 -15.10 19.02
CA LEU A 44 0.74 -15.83 17.84
C LEU A 44 2.26 -15.79 17.71
N PRO A 45 2.92 -16.92 17.39
CA PRO A 45 4.34 -16.88 17.04
C PRO A 45 4.51 -16.11 15.72
N PRO A 46 5.43 -15.14 15.64
CA PRO A 46 5.77 -14.48 14.39
C PRO A 46 6.53 -15.48 13.50
N SER A 47 5.79 -16.16 12.63
CA SER A 47 6.28 -17.24 11.78
C SER A 47 6.70 -16.80 10.39
N VAL A 48 6.32 -15.59 9.98
CA VAL A 48 6.72 -15.01 8.69
C VAL A 48 8.03 -14.26 8.90
N ASP A 49 9.05 -14.63 8.14
CA ASP A 49 10.35 -13.96 8.17
C ASP A 49 10.28 -12.58 7.49
N GLN A 50 11.34 -11.80 7.68
CA GLN A 50 11.40 -10.42 7.18
C GLN A 50 11.35 -10.35 5.65
N GLU A 51 12.05 -11.23 4.94
CA GLU A 51 12.09 -11.20 3.47
C GLU A 51 10.70 -11.50 2.90
N SER A 52 10.02 -12.52 3.44
CA SER A 52 8.66 -12.86 3.05
C SER A 52 7.65 -11.73 3.31
N LEU A 53 7.76 -11.04 4.44
CA LEU A 53 6.92 -9.87 4.76
C LEU A 53 7.17 -8.71 3.79
N GLU A 54 8.43 -8.44 3.46
CA GLU A 54 8.80 -7.37 2.54
C GLU A 54 8.32 -7.64 1.11
N GLN A 55 8.48 -8.87 0.62
CA GLN A 55 7.98 -9.31 -0.68
C GLN A 55 6.45 -9.20 -0.75
N TRP A 56 5.75 -9.73 0.25
CA TRP A 56 4.29 -9.63 0.32
C TRP A 56 3.82 -8.18 0.34
N THR A 57 4.47 -7.32 1.14
CA THR A 57 4.15 -5.89 1.22
C THR A 57 4.30 -5.20 -0.13
N GLU A 58 5.38 -5.50 -0.86
CA GLU A 58 5.62 -4.92 -2.19
C GLU A 58 4.60 -5.40 -3.23
N GLU A 59 4.22 -6.68 -3.20
CA GLU A 59 3.17 -7.22 -4.06
C GLU A 59 1.82 -6.54 -3.81
N GLN A 60 1.39 -6.43 -2.55
CA GLN A 60 0.14 -5.75 -2.21
C GLN A 60 0.16 -4.28 -2.61
N TRP A 61 1.30 -3.62 -2.44
CA TRP A 61 1.47 -2.22 -2.83
C TRP A 61 1.31 -2.01 -4.34
N ARG A 62 1.91 -2.89 -5.15
CA ARG A 62 1.80 -2.83 -6.62
C ARG A 62 0.37 -3.11 -7.09
N GLU A 63 -0.30 -4.10 -6.50
CA GLU A 63 -1.71 -4.39 -6.83
C GLU A 63 -2.62 -3.21 -6.47
N TRP A 64 -2.37 -2.52 -5.35
CA TRP A 64 -3.12 -1.32 -5.00
C TRP A 64 -2.91 -0.17 -5.99
N ALA A 65 -1.66 0.08 -6.39
CA ALA A 65 -1.33 1.09 -7.40
C ALA A 65 -1.98 0.78 -8.76
N LYS A 66 -2.06 -0.50 -9.13
CA LYS A 66 -2.75 -0.96 -10.35
C LYS A 66 -4.27 -0.78 -10.25
N TRP A 67 -4.88 -1.18 -9.14
CA TRP A 67 -6.32 -0.99 -8.90
C TRP A 67 -6.72 0.49 -9.00
N LEU A 68 -5.87 1.40 -8.52
CA LEU A 68 -6.07 2.84 -8.67
C LEU A 68 -6.05 3.28 -10.14
N ALA A 69 -5.22 2.69 -11.00
CA ALA A 69 -5.24 2.99 -12.44
C ALA A 69 -6.54 2.50 -13.09
N ASP A 70 -6.96 1.27 -12.77
CA ASP A 70 -8.09 0.61 -13.42
C ASP A 70 -9.43 1.25 -13.02
N ASN A 71 -9.62 1.61 -11.74
CA ASN A 71 -10.87 2.22 -11.26
C ASN A 71 -11.01 3.71 -11.60
N ASN A 72 -9.93 4.35 -12.03
CA ASN A 72 -9.98 5.74 -12.54
C ASN A 72 -10.13 5.81 -14.06
N SER A 73 -10.11 4.67 -14.74
CA SER A 73 -10.38 4.55 -16.17
C SER A 73 -11.89 4.45 -16.50
N LEU A 74 -12.75 4.44 -15.47
CA LEU A 74 -14.21 4.31 -15.60
C LEU A 74 -14.95 5.56 -15.11
N LYS A 75 -14.69 6.73 -15.73
CA LYS A 75 -15.64 7.85 -15.83
C LYS A 75 -15.40 8.65 -17.10
#